data_AF-B6HBD5-F1
#
_entry.id   AF-B6HBD5-F1
#
_cell.length_a   1.000
_cell.length_b   1.000
_cell.length_c   1.000
_cell.angle_alpha   90.00
_cell.angle_beta   90.00
_cell.angle_gamma   90.00
#
_symmetry.space_group_name_H-M   'P 1'
#
loop_
_entity.id
_entity.type
_entity.pdbx_description
1 polymer ?
#
loop_
_entity_poly.entity_id
_entity_poly.type
_entity_poly.pdbx_seq_one_letter_code
_entity_poly.pdbx_strand_id
1 'polypeptide(L)'
;MAISNNIPPSHERVVPGSCNIELGQFPKTMSSESDVALDPNAIADKIINQLNTGLASRDKAAVASLFLENCYWRDHLCYSWDFRTLEGSQAISAFVTEIAPSKIEIDRSVDFKSPHKAPIDAFGEVFGIEFYIKVTTENGQGNGIMRLAEDDGQWYIFTVFTSMVEIKGHEENKERPFGVRHGEQQGRKNWKDRRIDEINFEDKDPAVLIVGAGQGGLTAAARLKMLEVDTLVIDREEKIGDNWRQRYHQLVLHDPVWYDHMPYLPFPPDWPIYTPKDKLADFFETYVKFRELNVWMQTEMKSSSWDDDKKQWTVVLERKTENGTETRTLHPRHVIQATGHSGKKNMPSFEGMEDFKGDRLCHSSEHPGANPESKGKKAIVVGSCNSANDIAQDFVEKGYDVTMVQRSSTCVVSSDSTLSIAFKGLYDGTGPPTEDADLYLTSVPLRLLKAQQVRVTKLTNQNDAKTIEGLEKAGFKVDNGPMGSGLLMKYYHRGGGYYIDVGGSQLIIDGKVKVKHGQEISQVLPHGLRFADGSELEADEIVFATGYQNMRTETRVIFGDKVADRVGDIWGLDKEGEMRTIWRRSGHPGFWFMGGNLALSRYYSRMLALQIKALEEGLTTW
;
A
#
# COMPACT_ATOMS: atom_id res chain seq x y z
N MET A 1 38.04 1.21 19.08
CA MET A 1 36.96 2.09 19.57
C MET A 1 35.65 1.50 19.07
N ALA A 2 34.89 0.86 19.96
CA ALA A 2 33.60 0.27 19.60
C ALA A 2 32.58 1.41 19.48
N ILE A 3 32.10 1.66 18.26
CA ILE A 3 30.90 2.47 18.06
C ILE A 3 29.76 1.64 18.67
N SER A 4 29.32 1.98 19.89
CA SER A 4 28.06 1.47 20.40
C SER A 4 26.96 2.07 19.54
N ASN A 5 26.64 1.41 18.42
CA ASN A 5 25.46 1.75 17.66
C ASN A 5 24.27 1.43 18.56
N ASN A 6 23.69 2.45 19.18
CA ASN A 6 22.38 2.41 19.82
C ASN A 6 21.32 2.17 18.74
N ILE A 7 21.32 0.98 18.13
CA ILE A 7 20.30 0.56 17.19
C ILE A 7 19.04 0.32 18.02
N PRO A 8 17.93 1.02 17.75
CA PRO A 8 16.68 0.79 18.47
C PRO A 8 16.27 -0.69 18.44
N PRO A 9 15.52 -1.18 19.43
CA PRO A 9 14.89 -2.49 19.36
C PRO A 9 14.13 -2.66 18.04
N SER A 10 14.07 -3.89 17.53
CA SER A 10 13.46 -4.20 16.22
C SER A 10 12.05 -3.62 16.04
N HIS A 11 11.27 -3.56 17.12
CA HIS A 11 9.90 -3.02 17.11
C HIS A 11 9.83 -1.49 16.97
N GLU A 12 10.89 -0.74 17.30
CA GLU A 12 10.96 0.72 17.14
C GLU A 12 11.74 1.15 15.88
N ARG A 13 12.24 0.20 15.07
CA ARG A 13 12.99 0.54 13.85
C ARG A 13 12.05 0.98 12.73
N VAL A 14 12.37 2.11 12.13
CA VAL A 14 11.73 2.62 10.90
C VAL A 14 12.68 2.45 9.70
N VAL A 15 12.16 2.47 8.47
CA VAL A 15 13.02 2.53 7.27
C VAL A 15 13.88 3.81 7.26
N PRO A 16 15.08 3.81 6.67
CA PRO A 16 15.93 4.99 6.60
C PRO A 16 15.19 6.25 6.10
N GLY A 17 15.39 7.37 6.79
CA GLY A 17 14.76 8.67 6.49
C GLY A 17 13.28 8.79 6.87
N SER A 18 12.66 7.75 7.44
CA SER A 18 11.27 7.77 7.91
C SER A 18 11.16 8.38 9.31
N CYS A 19 9.96 8.88 9.64
CA CYS A 19 9.62 9.37 10.97
C CYS A 19 8.81 8.32 11.74
N ASN A 20 9.16 8.08 13.01
CA ASN A 20 8.28 7.39 13.96
C ASN A 20 7.32 8.44 14.53
N ILE A 21 6.15 8.60 13.90
CA ILE A 21 5.18 9.63 14.30
C ILE A 21 4.63 9.35 15.71
N GLU A 22 4.38 10.40 16.48
CA GLU A 22 3.82 10.29 17.84
C GLU A 22 2.34 9.88 17.82
N LEU A 23 1.86 9.32 18.94
CA LEU A 23 0.44 9.04 19.12
C LEU A 23 -0.36 10.36 19.07
N GLY A 24 -1.47 10.34 18.33
CA GLY A 24 -2.44 11.42 18.32
C GLY A 24 -3.33 11.38 19.56
N GLN A 25 -3.94 12.52 19.89
CA GLN A 25 -4.87 12.65 21.00
C GLN A 25 -6.29 12.87 20.46
N PHE A 26 -7.23 12.07 20.95
CA PHE A 26 -8.65 12.32 20.71
C PHE A 26 -9.18 13.36 21.71
N PRO A 27 -10.19 14.17 21.32
CA PRO A 27 -10.82 15.11 22.22
C PRO A 27 -11.63 14.37 23.31
N LYS A 28 -12.15 15.12 24.28
CA LYS A 28 -13.13 14.57 25.22
C LYS A 28 -14.41 14.20 24.46
N THR A 29 -15.14 13.23 24.98
CA THR A 29 -16.46 12.87 24.45
C THR A 29 -17.44 14.01 24.67
N MET A 30 -18.38 14.20 23.74
CA MET A 30 -19.45 15.18 23.87
C MET A 30 -20.22 15.05 25.18
N SER A 31 -20.74 16.16 25.72
CA SER A 31 -21.46 16.15 26.98
C SER A 31 -22.84 15.52 26.81
N SER A 32 -23.28 14.72 27.79
CA SER A 32 -24.63 14.13 27.81
C SER A 32 -25.65 15.03 28.52
N GLU A 33 -25.22 16.17 29.06
CA GLU A 33 -25.98 16.97 30.03
C GLU A 33 -26.68 18.19 29.41
N SER A 34 -26.64 18.40 28.09
CA SER A 34 -27.40 19.51 27.49
C SER A 34 -28.89 19.17 27.45
N ASP A 35 -29.74 19.98 28.10
CA ASP A 35 -31.21 19.92 28.01
C ASP A 35 -31.76 20.16 26.58
N VAL A 36 -30.89 20.53 25.63
CA VAL A 36 -31.22 20.77 24.22
C VAL A 36 -30.98 19.49 23.42
N ALA A 37 -31.99 19.05 22.67
CA ALA A 37 -31.83 17.94 21.73
C ALA A 37 -30.76 18.26 20.68
N LEU A 38 -29.76 17.39 20.55
CA LEU A 38 -28.73 17.49 19.52
C LEU A 38 -29.37 17.41 18.13
N ASP A 39 -29.17 18.43 17.30
CA ASP A 39 -29.47 18.40 15.86
C ASP A 39 -28.15 18.43 15.06
N PRO A 40 -27.61 17.25 14.68
CA PRO A 40 -26.37 17.17 13.93
C PRO A 40 -26.39 17.94 12.61
N ASN A 41 -27.56 18.06 11.96
CA ASN A 41 -27.68 18.75 10.69
C ASN A 41 -27.52 20.25 10.87
N ALA A 42 -28.26 20.84 11.81
CA ALA A 42 -28.16 22.27 12.09
C ALA A 42 -26.73 22.68 12.52
N ILE A 43 -26.06 21.83 13.29
CA ILE A 43 -24.67 22.05 13.72
C ILE A 43 -23.72 22.00 12.53
N ALA A 44 -23.78 20.94 11.72
CA ALA A 44 -22.90 20.78 10.56
C ALA A 44 -23.13 21.89 9.51
N ASP A 45 -24.39 22.23 9.21
CA ASP A 45 -24.73 23.31 8.26
C ASP A 45 -24.16 24.66 8.74
N LYS A 46 -24.26 24.96 10.04
CA LYS A 46 -23.67 26.17 10.62
C LYS A 46 -22.16 26.21 10.42
N ILE A 47 -21.44 25.13 10.76
CA ILE A 47 -19.98 25.05 10.62
C ILE A 47 -19.56 25.16 9.15
N ILE A 48 -20.23 24.46 8.23
CA ILE A 48 -19.93 24.50 6.80
C ILE A 48 -20.15 25.91 6.22
N ASN A 49 -21.24 26.59 6.61
CA ASN A 49 -21.49 27.95 6.16
C ASN A 49 -20.43 28.94 6.65
N GLN A 50 -20.01 28.82 7.92
CA GLN A 50 -18.94 29.65 8.48
C GLN A 50 -17.59 29.36 7.82
N LEU A 51 -17.27 28.08 7.60
CA LEU A 51 -16.04 27.66 6.95
C LEU A 51 -15.97 28.18 5.51
N ASN A 52 -17.03 27.98 4.71
CA ASN A 52 -17.10 28.50 3.34
C ASN A 52 -16.98 30.03 3.30
N THR A 53 -17.59 30.73 4.26
CA THR A 53 -17.46 32.20 4.36
C THR A 53 -16.00 32.60 4.60
N GLY A 54 -15.33 31.96 5.56
CA GLY A 54 -13.91 32.21 5.86
C GLY A 54 -12.97 31.84 4.71
N LEU A 55 -13.23 30.74 4.00
CA LEU A 55 -12.47 30.34 2.81
C LEU A 55 -12.67 31.34 1.67
N ALA A 56 -13.90 31.77 1.41
CA ALA A 56 -14.22 32.73 0.35
C ALA A 56 -13.60 34.11 0.61
N SER A 57 -13.57 34.56 1.87
CA SER A 57 -12.93 35.83 2.27
C SER A 57 -11.42 35.70 2.49
N ARG A 58 -10.85 34.49 2.44
CA ARG A 58 -9.46 34.17 2.82
C ARG A 58 -9.10 34.66 4.23
N ASP A 59 -10.07 34.65 5.14
CA ASP A 59 -9.89 35.10 6.52
C ASP A 59 -9.30 33.96 7.37
N LYS A 60 -7.98 34.01 7.57
CA LYS A 60 -7.24 33.04 8.39
C LYS A 60 -7.80 32.94 9.81
N ALA A 61 -8.19 34.05 10.42
CA ALA A 61 -8.68 34.06 11.80
C ALA A 61 -10.08 33.44 11.90
N ALA A 62 -10.96 33.78 10.95
CA ALA A 62 -12.29 33.17 10.88
C ALA A 62 -12.21 31.65 10.67
N VAL A 63 -11.36 31.18 9.75
CA VAL A 63 -11.14 29.74 9.54
C VAL A 63 -10.57 29.08 10.79
N ALA A 64 -9.50 29.62 11.38
CA ALA A 64 -8.85 29.03 12.55
C ALA A 64 -9.80 28.90 13.75
N SER A 65 -10.73 29.85 13.92
CA SER A 65 -11.70 29.85 15.03
C SER A 65 -12.70 28.70 15.02
N LEU A 66 -12.83 27.98 13.88
CA LEU A 66 -13.75 26.85 13.73
C LEU A 66 -13.15 25.51 14.17
N PHE A 67 -11.86 25.47 14.49
CA PHE A 67 -11.14 24.25 14.80
C PHE A 67 -10.80 24.15 16.29
N LEU A 68 -10.73 22.91 16.79
CA LEU A 68 -10.16 22.64 18.11
C LEU A 68 -8.65 22.98 18.15
N GLU A 69 -8.09 23.10 19.35
CA GLU A 69 -6.65 23.24 19.54
C GLU A 69 -5.89 22.04 18.93
N ASN A 70 -6.30 20.82 19.30
CA ASN A 70 -5.79 19.57 18.73
C ASN A 70 -6.66 19.12 17.55
N CYS A 71 -6.41 19.68 16.38
CA CYS A 71 -7.18 19.38 15.16
C CYS A 71 -6.29 19.02 13.97
N TYR A 72 -6.89 18.44 12.93
CA TYR A 72 -6.19 18.00 11.73
C TYR A 72 -6.94 18.37 10.45
N TRP A 73 -6.20 18.78 9.42
CA TRP A 73 -6.67 18.77 8.04
C TRP A 73 -5.75 17.91 7.20
N ARG A 74 -6.27 16.80 6.70
CA ARG A 74 -5.58 15.91 5.76
C ARG A 74 -6.08 16.18 4.34
N ASP A 75 -5.19 16.51 3.42
CA ASP A 75 -5.51 16.84 2.03
C ASP A 75 -4.73 15.96 1.06
N HIS A 76 -5.46 15.30 0.17
CA HIS A 76 -4.94 14.58 -0.98
C HIS A 76 -5.43 15.29 -2.26
N LEU A 77 -4.56 16.15 -2.79
CA LEU A 77 -4.69 16.78 -4.11
C LEU A 77 -5.69 17.94 -4.24
N CYS A 78 -6.61 18.19 -3.31
CA CYS A 78 -7.57 19.30 -3.48
C CYS A 78 -6.91 20.67 -3.32
N TYR A 79 -5.99 20.83 -2.36
CA TYR A 79 -5.39 22.12 -2.03
C TYR A 79 -3.93 22.24 -2.49
N SER A 80 -3.25 21.10 -2.63
CA SER A 80 -1.90 21.05 -3.19
C SER A 80 -1.76 19.81 -4.06
N TRP A 81 -0.92 19.84 -5.10
CA TRP A 81 -0.63 18.65 -5.93
C TRP A 81 0.29 17.64 -5.22
N ASP A 82 0.06 17.45 -3.93
CA ASP A 82 0.81 16.58 -3.03
C ASP A 82 -0.07 16.15 -1.84
N PHE A 83 0.39 15.20 -1.02
CA PHE A 83 -0.35 14.78 0.18
C PHE A 83 0.10 15.58 1.41
N ARG A 84 -0.85 16.10 2.18
CA ARG A 84 -0.56 16.94 3.35
C ARG A 84 -1.39 16.45 4.53
N THR A 85 -0.78 16.41 5.70
CA THR A 85 -1.51 16.30 6.98
C THR A 85 -1.06 17.45 7.87
N LEU A 86 -1.96 18.42 8.05
CA LEU A 86 -1.70 19.61 8.85
C LEU A 86 -2.31 19.44 10.23
N GLU A 87 -1.56 19.84 11.25
CA GLU A 87 -1.96 19.80 12.64
C GLU A 87 -2.03 21.21 13.22
N GLY A 88 -3.13 21.50 13.92
CA GLY A 88 -3.37 22.79 14.56
C GLY A 88 -3.99 23.83 13.62
N SER A 89 -4.89 24.63 14.19
CA SER A 89 -5.73 25.58 13.46
C SER A 89 -4.94 26.66 12.69
N GLN A 90 -3.77 27.04 13.19
CA GLN A 90 -2.90 28.03 12.53
C GLN A 90 -2.29 27.48 11.23
N ALA A 91 -1.73 26.26 11.25
CA ALA A 91 -1.17 25.64 10.06
C ALA A 91 -2.26 25.36 9.00
N ILE A 92 -3.41 24.89 9.47
CA ILE A 92 -4.58 24.63 8.62
C ILE A 92 -5.05 25.91 7.94
N SER A 93 -5.38 26.95 8.71
CA SER A 93 -5.91 28.20 8.17
C SER A 93 -4.92 28.88 7.22
N ALA A 94 -3.61 28.83 7.52
CA ALA A 94 -2.59 29.35 6.62
C ALA A 94 -2.62 28.63 5.26
N PHE A 95 -2.63 27.30 5.26
CA PHE A 95 -2.63 26.49 4.04
C PHE A 95 -3.88 26.69 3.17
N VAL A 96 -5.07 26.58 3.76
CA VAL A 96 -6.32 26.56 2.98
C VAL A 96 -6.77 27.93 2.46
N THR A 97 -6.25 29.02 3.03
CA THR A 97 -6.59 30.40 2.62
C THR A 97 -5.57 31.02 1.65
N GLU A 98 -4.40 30.40 1.48
CA GLU A 98 -3.36 30.87 0.55
C GLU A 98 -3.65 30.51 -0.91
N ILE A 99 -4.51 29.52 -1.14
CA ILE A 99 -4.90 29.07 -2.48
C ILE A 99 -6.25 29.64 -2.93
N ALA A 100 -6.69 29.29 -4.15
CA ALA A 100 -8.02 29.65 -4.63
C ALA A 100 -9.11 29.08 -3.69
N PRO A 101 -10.13 29.89 -3.32
CA PRO A 101 -11.20 29.43 -2.45
C PRO A 101 -11.88 28.18 -3.00
N SER A 102 -12.10 27.21 -2.12
CA SER A 102 -12.93 26.05 -2.42
C SER A 102 -14.35 26.27 -1.88
N LYS A 103 -15.29 25.46 -2.37
CA LYS A 103 -16.62 25.32 -1.79
C LYS A 103 -16.76 23.91 -1.22
N ILE A 104 -17.14 23.81 0.05
CA ILE A 104 -17.39 22.55 0.74
C ILE A 104 -18.88 22.40 0.99
N GLU A 105 -19.44 21.24 0.65
CA GLU A 105 -20.86 20.93 0.83
C GLU A 105 -21.02 19.59 1.53
N ILE A 106 -22.08 19.42 2.32
CA ILE A 106 -22.38 18.14 2.96
C ILE A 106 -22.89 17.16 1.90
N ASP A 107 -22.35 15.94 1.88
CA ASP A 107 -22.85 14.88 1.02
C ASP A 107 -24.09 14.23 1.64
N ARG A 108 -25.26 14.61 1.16
CA ARG A 108 -26.56 14.08 1.58
C ARG A 108 -27.11 13.03 0.61
N SER A 109 -26.25 12.42 -0.21
CA SER A 109 -26.67 11.45 -1.24
C SER A 109 -27.28 10.16 -0.67
N VAL A 110 -26.86 9.76 0.53
CA VAL A 110 -27.36 8.61 1.29
C VAL A 110 -27.31 8.91 2.79
N ASP A 111 -28.19 8.28 3.57
CA ASP A 111 -28.41 8.65 4.99
C ASP A 111 -27.14 8.54 5.85
N PHE A 112 -26.33 7.49 5.68
CA PHE A 112 -25.10 7.31 6.47
C PHE A 112 -24.03 8.37 6.20
N LYS A 113 -24.13 9.10 5.07
CA LYS A 113 -23.21 10.20 4.73
C LYS A 113 -23.63 11.53 5.35
N SER A 114 -24.90 11.67 5.74
CA SER A 114 -25.43 12.87 6.37
C SER A 114 -24.91 13.02 7.80
N PRO A 115 -24.92 14.24 8.38
CA PRO A 115 -24.54 14.51 9.76
C PRO A 115 -25.28 13.62 10.74
N HIS A 116 -24.51 12.86 11.51
CA HIS A 116 -25.02 12.00 12.56
C HIS A 116 -24.04 11.91 13.73
N LYS A 117 -24.58 11.58 14.91
CA LYS A 117 -23.76 11.27 16.08
C LYS A 117 -23.01 9.96 15.82
N ALA A 118 -21.68 9.99 15.93
CA ALA A 118 -20.82 8.85 15.63
C ALA A 118 -19.66 8.75 16.61
N PRO A 119 -19.09 7.54 16.82
CA PRO A 119 -17.83 7.36 17.50
C PRO A 119 -16.68 7.88 16.62
N ILE A 120 -16.11 9.04 16.98
CA ILE A 120 -15.02 9.67 16.20
C ILE A 120 -13.65 9.06 16.51
N ASP A 121 -13.58 8.18 17.52
CA ASP A 121 -12.42 7.37 17.87
C ASP A 121 -12.46 5.94 17.28
N ALA A 122 -13.53 5.57 16.57
CA ALA A 122 -13.85 4.23 16.07
C ALA A 122 -14.19 3.17 17.13
N PHE A 123 -14.15 3.49 18.44
CA PHE A 123 -14.38 2.51 19.52
C PHE A 123 -15.52 2.89 20.48
N GLY A 124 -16.11 4.07 20.32
CA GLY A 124 -17.28 4.48 21.10
C GLY A 124 -16.96 4.99 22.50
N GLU A 125 -15.74 5.46 22.76
CA GLU A 125 -15.43 6.22 23.97
C GLU A 125 -15.57 7.73 23.71
N VAL A 126 -15.23 8.18 22.51
CA VAL A 126 -15.34 9.58 22.08
C VAL A 126 -16.42 9.72 21.01
N PHE A 127 -17.53 10.34 21.37
CA PHE A 127 -18.62 10.67 20.45
C PHE A 127 -18.53 12.13 19.98
N GLY A 128 -18.84 12.31 18.70
CA GLY A 128 -18.95 13.61 18.03
C GLY A 128 -19.99 13.55 16.91
N ILE A 129 -19.88 14.46 15.95
CA ILE A 129 -20.69 14.45 14.72
C ILE A 129 -19.77 14.08 13.55
N GLU A 130 -20.16 13.10 12.75
CA GLU A 130 -19.46 12.70 11.53
C GLU A 130 -20.36 12.89 10.31
N PHE A 131 -19.77 13.31 9.19
CA PHE A 131 -20.43 13.39 7.90
C PHE A 131 -19.43 13.44 6.76
N TYR A 132 -19.94 13.09 5.57
CA TYR A 132 -19.18 13.16 4.34
C TYR A 132 -19.38 14.53 3.69
N ILE A 133 -18.36 14.97 2.95
CA ILE A 133 -18.36 16.26 2.26
C ILE A 133 -18.00 16.09 0.79
N LYS A 134 -18.49 17.01 -0.04
CA LYS A 134 -18.06 17.27 -1.40
C LYS A 134 -17.23 18.55 -1.40
N VAL A 135 -16.16 18.57 -2.18
CA VAL A 135 -15.25 19.71 -2.28
C VAL A 135 -15.18 20.12 -3.73
N THR A 136 -15.41 21.40 -4.01
CA THR A 136 -15.20 21.99 -5.33
C THR A 136 -14.06 22.99 -5.25
N THR A 137 -13.03 22.78 -6.05
CA THR A 137 -11.84 23.65 -6.15
C THR A 137 -11.80 24.28 -7.54
N GLU A 138 -10.85 25.19 -7.78
CA GLU A 138 -10.65 25.72 -9.14
C GLU A 138 -10.26 24.62 -10.15
N ASN A 139 -9.53 23.60 -9.68
CA ASN A 139 -8.95 22.53 -10.50
C ASN A 139 -9.90 21.34 -10.71
N GLY A 140 -10.91 21.16 -9.86
CA GLY A 140 -11.72 19.95 -9.92
C GLY A 140 -12.64 19.71 -8.74
N GLN A 141 -13.25 18.53 -8.74
CA GLN A 141 -14.15 18.04 -7.70
C GLN A 141 -13.47 16.98 -6.85
N GLY A 142 -13.78 16.99 -5.56
CA GLY A 142 -13.29 16.07 -4.55
C GLY A 142 -14.38 15.65 -3.58
N ASN A 143 -14.03 14.73 -2.70
CA ASN A 143 -14.87 14.26 -1.60
C ASN A 143 -14.04 14.21 -0.32
N GLY A 144 -14.69 13.90 0.80
CA GLY A 144 -14.04 13.95 2.09
C GLY A 144 -14.93 13.53 3.24
N ILE A 145 -14.38 13.61 4.45
CA ILE A 145 -15.09 13.36 5.70
C ILE A 145 -14.71 14.45 6.70
N MET A 146 -15.69 14.93 7.46
CA MET A 146 -15.51 15.88 8.55
C MET A 146 -16.01 15.25 9.85
N ARG A 147 -15.21 15.43 10.92
CA ARG A 147 -15.57 15.03 12.28
C ARG A 147 -15.54 16.26 13.17
N LEU A 148 -16.65 16.52 13.85
CA LEU A 148 -16.81 17.59 14.81
C LEU A 148 -16.79 17.01 16.23
N ALA A 149 -16.25 17.79 17.16
CA ALA A 149 -16.27 17.49 18.58
C ALA A 149 -16.78 18.71 19.37
N GLU A 150 -17.36 18.43 20.53
CA GLU A 150 -17.86 19.45 21.44
C GLU A 150 -16.76 19.82 22.44
N ASP A 151 -16.61 21.11 22.72
CA ASP A 151 -15.79 21.65 23.82
C ASP A 151 -16.57 22.80 24.47
N ASP A 152 -16.78 22.71 25.80
CA ASP A 152 -17.57 23.65 26.59
C ASP A 152 -18.92 24.07 25.96
N GLY A 153 -19.67 23.11 25.42
CA GLY A 153 -21.00 23.35 24.83
C GLY A 153 -20.98 23.94 23.42
N GLN A 154 -19.80 24.13 22.81
CA GLN A 154 -19.63 24.59 21.44
C GLN A 154 -19.05 23.50 20.55
N TRP A 155 -19.40 23.52 19.26
CA TRP A 155 -18.96 22.53 18.28
C TRP A 155 -17.84 23.07 17.41
N TYR A 156 -16.79 22.27 17.28
CA TYR A 156 -15.60 22.61 16.53
C TYR A 156 -15.20 21.47 15.59
N ILE A 157 -14.45 21.81 14.55
CA ILE A 157 -13.84 20.84 13.65
C ILE A 157 -12.67 20.17 14.37
N PHE A 158 -12.73 18.84 14.46
CA PHE A 158 -11.63 18.02 14.96
C PHE A 158 -10.77 17.49 13.81
N THR A 159 -11.38 16.85 12.81
CA THR A 159 -10.67 16.41 11.60
C THR A 159 -11.42 16.78 10.34
N VAL A 160 -10.70 17.24 9.32
CA VAL A 160 -11.18 17.34 7.94
C VAL A 160 -10.28 16.49 7.06
N PHE A 161 -10.90 15.73 6.16
CA PHE A 161 -10.21 15.07 5.07
C PHE A 161 -10.76 15.55 3.75
N THR A 162 -9.88 15.89 2.80
CA THR A 162 -10.24 16.25 1.42
C THR A 162 -9.42 15.43 0.43
N SER A 163 -10.07 14.85 -0.58
CA SER A 163 -9.43 14.06 -1.63
C SER A 163 -10.01 14.43 -2.99
N MET A 164 -9.15 14.71 -3.97
CA MET A 164 -9.59 14.96 -5.34
C MET A 164 -10.13 13.67 -5.98
N VAL A 165 -11.21 13.79 -6.75
CA VAL A 165 -11.81 12.67 -7.48
C VAL A 165 -11.69 12.89 -8.99
N GLU A 166 -11.94 14.09 -9.48
CA GLU A 166 -11.91 14.43 -10.90
C GLU A 166 -11.29 15.83 -11.11
N ILE A 167 -10.55 15.99 -12.22
CA ILE A 167 -10.05 17.29 -12.68
C ILE A 167 -11.11 17.89 -13.61
N LYS A 168 -11.41 19.18 -13.41
CA LYS A 168 -12.41 19.91 -14.19
C LYS A 168 -12.04 19.92 -15.68
N GLY A 169 -12.95 19.43 -16.53
CA GLY A 169 -12.74 19.33 -17.98
C GLY A 169 -11.90 18.12 -18.42
N HIS A 170 -11.46 17.31 -17.46
CA HIS A 170 -10.68 16.08 -17.66
C HIS A 170 -11.20 14.97 -16.75
N GLU A 171 -12.52 14.91 -16.58
CA GLU A 171 -13.21 13.87 -15.83
C GLU A 171 -12.99 12.49 -16.47
N GLU A 172 -13.13 11.41 -15.68
CA GLU A 172 -12.99 10.05 -16.22
C GLU A 172 -14.02 9.80 -17.35
N ASN A 173 -13.55 9.43 -18.55
CA ASN A 173 -14.40 9.23 -19.73
C ASN A 173 -15.35 8.03 -19.54
N LYS A 174 -16.65 8.33 -19.45
CA LYS A 174 -17.74 7.35 -19.31
C LYS A 174 -18.57 7.20 -20.61
N GLU A 175 -18.16 7.85 -21.69
CA GLU A 175 -18.85 7.78 -22.98
C GLU A 175 -18.64 6.41 -23.64
N ARG A 176 -19.70 5.91 -24.29
CA ARG A 176 -19.64 4.64 -24.99
C ARG A 176 -19.07 4.84 -26.39
N PRO A 177 -17.95 4.21 -26.76
CA PRO A 177 -17.46 4.27 -28.12
C PRO A 177 -18.45 3.56 -29.05
N PHE A 178 -18.63 4.10 -30.27
CA PHE A 178 -19.63 3.61 -31.23
C PHE A 178 -19.43 2.16 -31.70
N GLY A 179 -18.32 1.49 -31.36
CA GLY A 179 -17.99 0.13 -31.81
C GLY A 179 -17.64 0.06 -33.30
N VAL A 180 -18.48 0.62 -34.16
CA VAL A 180 -18.30 0.82 -35.60
C VAL A 180 -19.18 1.99 -36.05
N ARG A 181 -18.77 2.73 -37.09
CA ARG A 181 -19.67 3.64 -37.81
C ARG A 181 -20.28 2.89 -39.00
N HIS A 182 -21.61 2.76 -39.03
CA HIS A 182 -22.33 2.12 -40.15
C HIS A 182 -22.20 2.92 -41.46
N GLY A 183 -22.37 2.25 -42.61
CA GLY A 183 -22.22 2.83 -43.96
C GLY A 183 -20.98 2.35 -44.70
N GLU A 184 -20.63 2.97 -45.83
CA GLU A 184 -19.38 2.72 -46.55
C GLU A 184 -18.26 3.60 -45.99
N GLN A 185 -17.11 3.01 -45.67
CA GLN A 185 -15.90 3.77 -45.31
C GLN A 185 -14.67 3.05 -45.88
N GLN A 186 -13.91 3.74 -46.74
CA GLN A 186 -12.65 3.23 -47.29
C GLN A 186 -11.58 3.16 -46.19
N GLY A 187 -10.79 2.08 -46.17
CA GLY A 187 -9.72 1.89 -45.17
C GLY A 187 -10.20 1.58 -43.75
N ARG A 188 -11.46 1.14 -43.56
CA ARG A 188 -12.03 0.84 -42.24
C ARG A 188 -11.24 -0.25 -41.51
N LYS A 189 -10.74 0.10 -40.32
CA LYS A 189 -10.25 -0.85 -39.30
C LYS A 189 -11.40 -1.33 -38.44
N ASN A 190 -11.50 -2.64 -38.19
CA ASN A 190 -12.47 -3.19 -37.24
C ASN A 190 -12.05 -2.89 -35.78
N TRP A 191 -12.80 -3.37 -34.79
CA TRP A 191 -12.42 -3.17 -33.37
C TRP A 191 -11.08 -3.80 -33.02
N LYS A 192 -10.86 -5.06 -33.45
CA LYS A 192 -9.61 -5.79 -33.22
C LYS A 192 -8.41 -5.09 -33.87
N ASP A 193 -8.53 -4.62 -35.11
CA ASP A 193 -7.45 -3.93 -35.81
C ASP A 193 -7.04 -2.65 -35.07
N ARG A 194 -8.02 -1.84 -34.64
CA ARG A 194 -7.75 -0.64 -33.84
C ARG A 194 -7.09 -0.96 -32.50
N ARG A 195 -7.52 -2.03 -31.84
CA ARG A 195 -6.90 -2.48 -30.59
C ARG A 195 -5.47 -2.97 -30.81
N ILE A 196 -5.17 -3.61 -31.94
CA ILE A 196 -3.80 -3.99 -32.29
C ILE A 196 -2.92 -2.73 -32.47
N ASP A 197 -3.38 -1.75 -33.24
CA ASP A 197 -2.61 -0.51 -33.45
C ASP A 197 -2.36 0.23 -32.11
N GLU A 198 -3.39 0.33 -31.28
CA GLU A 198 -3.32 1.02 -29.99
C GLU A 198 -2.41 0.27 -28.99
N ILE A 199 -2.47 -1.07 -28.93
CA ILE A 199 -1.55 -1.85 -28.10
C ILE A 199 -0.11 -1.70 -28.59
N ASN A 200 0.12 -1.72 -29.90
CA ASN A 200 1.47 -1.68 -30.47
C ASN A 200 2.09 -0.29 -30.56
N PHE A 201 1.29 0.77 -30.32
CA PHE A 201 1.78 2.15 -30.42
C PHE A 201 2.44 2.39 -31.79
N GLU A 202 1.77 1.98 -32.88
CA GLU A 202 2.35 2.00 -34.24
C GLU A 202 2.63 3.43 -34.73
N ASP A 203 1.75 4.37 -34.42
CA ASP A 203 1.78 5.75 -34.95
C ASP A 203 2.10 6.82 -33.89
N LYS A 204 2.38 6.42 -32.64
CA LYS A 204 2.63 7.35 -31.52
C LYS A 204 3.39 6.69 -30.39
N ASP A 205 4.05 7.48 -29.55
CA ASP A 205 4.62 7.01 -28.28
C ASP A 205 3.60 7.12 -27.14
N PRO A 206 3.68 6.24 -26.12
CA PRO A 206 2.90 6.42 -24.90
C PRO A 206 3.35 7.68 -24.16
N ALA A 207 2.41 8.38 -23.53
CA ALA A 207 2.75 9.43 -22.55
C ALA A 207 3.36 8.82 -21.28
N VAL A 208 2.83 7.67 -20.86
CA VAL A 208 3.24 6.95 -19.64
C VAL A 208 3.68 5.52 -19.97
N LEU A 209 4.89 5.17 -19.56
CA LEU A 209 5.36 3.77 -19.52
C LEU A 209 5.29 3.24 -18.08
N ILE A 210 4.63 2.10 -17.90
CA ILE A 210 4.53 1.42 -16.60
C ILE A 210 5.36 0.13 -16.66
N VAL A 211 6.30 -0.03 -15.73
CA VAL A 211 7.13 -1.23 -15.60
C VAL A 211 6.58 -2.13 -14.49
N GLY A 212 5.94 -3.23 -14.89
CA GLY A 212 5.30 -4.21 -14.02
C GLY A 212 3.77 -4.28 -14.24
N ALA A 213 3.26 -5.47 -14.56
CA ALA A 213 1.85 -5.78 -14.80
C ALA A 213 1.18 -6.51 -13.61
N GLY A 214 1.64 -6.24 -12.38
CA GLY A 214 0.94 -6.61 -11.15
C GLY A 214 -0.17 -5.60 -10.77
N GLN A 215 -0.79 -5.76 -9.59
CA GLN A 215 -1.89 -4.89 -9.17
C GLN A 215 -1.57 -3.39 -9.22
N GLY A 216 -0.36 -2.99 -8.83
CA GLY A 216 0.05 -1.58 -8.86
C GLY A 216 0.02 -1.01 -10.29
N GLY A 217 0.62 -1.72 -11.25
CA GLY A 217 0.68 -1.25 -12.63
C GLY A 217 -0.67 -1.33 -13.34
N LEU A 218 -1.44 -2.40 -13.10
CA LEU A 218 -2.75 -2.59 -13.72
C LEU A 218 -3.79 -1.58 -13.21
N THR A 219 -3.77 -1.25 -11.91
CA THR A 219 -4.66 -0.21 -11.36
C THR A 219 -4.30 1.18 -11.89
N ALA A 220 -3.01 1.53 -11.93
CA ALA A 220 -2.55 2.80 -12.50
C ALA A 220 -2.91 2.92 -14.00
N ALA A 221 -2.67 1.87 -14.79
CA ALA A 221 -3.04 1.83 -16.20
C ALA A 221 -4.55 2.02 -16.42
N ALA A 222 -5.38 1.37 -15.60
CA ALA A 222 -6.83 1.51 -15.70
C ALA A 222 -7.29 2.95 -15.38
N ARG A 223 -6.73 3.60 -14.34
CA ARG A 223 -7.04 4.99 -14.01
C ARG A 223 -6.59 5.95 -15.11
N LEU A 224 -5.37 5.80 -15.60
CA LEU A 224 -4.82 6.65 -16.68
C LEU A 224 -5.61 6.49 -17.98
N LYS A 225 -6.04 5.27 -18.33
CA LYS A 225 -6.90 5.03 -19.49
C LYS A 225 -8.23 5.77 -19.37
N MET A 226 -8.83 5.78 -18.18
CA MET A 226 -10.08 6.52 -17.95
C MET A 226 -9.90 8.04 -18.04
N LEU A 227 -8.69 8.55 -17.77
CA LEU A 227 -8.31 9.96 -17.96
C LEU A 227 -7.77 10.26 -19.37
N GLU A 228 -7.92 9.31 -20.30
CA GLU A 228 -7.48 9.40 -21.69
C GLU A 228 -5.98 9.70 -21.84
N VAL A 229 -5.15 9.17 -20.93
CA VAL A 229 -3.70 9.27 -20.99
C VAL A 229 -3.12 8.02 -21.65
N ASP A 230 -2.43 8.22 -22.77
CA ASP A 230 -1.79 7.15 -23.54
C ASP A 230 -0.76 6.40 -22.70
N THR A 231 -1.08 5.15 -22.36
CA THR A 231 -0.32 4.37 -21.38
C THR A 231 0.04 2.99 -21.94
N LEU A 232 1.31 2.61 -21.78
CA LEU A 232 1.80 1.27 -22.08
C LEU A 232 2.30 0.62 -20.78
N VAL A 233 1.87 -0.61 -20.50
CA VAL A 233 2.42 -1.45 -19.45
C VAL A 233 3.36 -2.48 -20.07
N ILE A 234 4.51 -2.71 -19.45
CA ILE A 234 5.43 -3.81 -19.83
C ILE A 234 5.66 -4.73 -18.65
N ASP A 235 5.83 -6.02 -18.93
CA ASP A 235 6.22 -7.01 -17.95
C ASP A 235 7.09 -8.10 -18.61
N ARG A 236 8.04 -8.63 -17.85
CA ARG A 236 8.98 -9.66 -18.32
C ARG A 236 8.36 -11.06 -18.31
N GLU A 237 7.34 -11.27 -17.49
CA GLU A 237 6.73 -12.58 -17.33
C GLU A 237 6.04 -13.05 -18.62
N GLU A 238 5.75 -14.35 -18.72
CA GLU A 238 5.14 -14.92 -19.92
C GLU A 238 3.68 -14.49 -20.08
N LYS A 239 2.89 -14.53 -19.01
CA LYS A 239 1.46 -14.18 -19.04
C LYS A 239 1.08 -13.26 -17.88
N ILE A 240 -0.01 -12.52 -18.06
CA ILE A 240 -0.56 -11.67 -17.01
C ILE A 240 -0.90 -12.51 -15.79
N GLY A 241 -0.43 -12.09 -14.62
CA GLY A 241 -0.65 -12.79 -13.35
C GLY A 241 0.39 -13.84 -13.00
N ASP A 242 1.39 -14.11 -13.85
CA ASP A 242 2.50 -15.04 -13.55
C ASP A 242 3.27 -14.65 -12.28
N ASN A 243 3.36 -13.34 -12.01
CA ASN A 243 3.94 -12.81 -10.77
C ASN A 243 3.26 -13.36 -9.50
N TRP A 244 2.00 -13.80 -9.60
CA TRP A 244 1.27 -14.52 -8.55
C TRP A 244 1.25 -16.03 -8.78
N ARG A 245 0.97 -16.48 -10.01
CA ARG A 245 0.86 -17.92 -10.35
C ARG A 245 2.13 -18.71 -10.04
N GLN A 246 3.31 -18.11 -10.20
CA GLN A 246 4.59 -18.75 -9.94
C GLN A 246 5.02 -18.74 -8.45
N ARG A 247 4.22 -18.16 -7.55
CA ARG A 247 4.49 -18.20 -6.11
C ARG A 247 4.24 -19.59 -5.54
N TYR A 248 4.73 -19.85 -4.31
CA TYR A 248 4.64 -21.14 -3.63
C TYR A 248 3.21 -21.71 -3.60
N HIS A 249 3.11 -23.04 -3.64
CA HIS A 249 1.89 -23.78 -3.99
C HIS A 249 0.66 -23.42 -3.15
N GLN A 250 0.83 -23.22 -1.84
CA GLN A 250 -0.27 -23.01 -0.88
C GLN A 250 -0.65 -21.53 -0.66
N LEU A 251 -0.07 -20.58 -1.40
CA LEU A 251 -0.30 -19.16 -1.15
C LEU A 251 -1.77 -18.74 -1.35
N VAL A 252 -2.32 -18.15 -0.29
CA VAL A 252 -3.54 -17.34 -0.29
C VAL A 252 -3.22 -15.92 0.20
N LEU A 253 -4.02 -14.94 -0.20
CA LEU A 253 -3.92 -13.60 0.37
C LEU A 253 -4.30 -13.62 1.85
N HIS A 254 -3.61 -12.80 2.65
CA HIS A 254 -3.89 -12.65 4.09
C HIS A 254 -4.95 -11.58 4.35
N ASP A 255 -5.18 -10.71 3.38
CA ASP A 255 -6.21 -9.69 3.40
C ASP A 255 -7.58 -10.34 3.04
N PRO A 256 -8.69 -9.92 3.68
CA PRO A 256 -10.00 -10.46 3.36
C PRO A 256 -10.54 -9.86 2.05
N VAL A 257 -11.39 -10.61 1.35
CA VAL A 257 -11.90 -10.30 0.01
C VAL A 257 -12.57 -8.92 -0.09
N TRP A 258 -13.19 -8.44 0.98
CA TRP A 258 -13.84 -7.12 1.04
C TRP A 258 -12.83 -5.96 0.98
N TYR A 259 -11.59 -6.21 1.39
CA TYR A 259 -10.46 -5.26 1.30
C TYR A 259 -9.77 -5.36 -0.08
N ASP A 260 -9.81 -6.53 -0.69
CA ASP A 260 -9.10 -6.89 -1.93
C ASP A 260 -9.97 -6.71 -3.18
N HIS A 261 -10.10 -5.48 -3.67
CA HIS A 261 -10.77 -5.17 -4.94
C HIS A 261 -9.90 -4.31 -5.87
N MET A 262 -10.13 -4.42 -7.17
CA MET A 262 -9.55 -3.56 -8.19
C MET A 262 -10.54 -2.45 -8.58
N PRO A 263 -10.08 -1.27 -9.02
CA PRO A 263 -10.97 -0.21 -9.48
C PRO A 263 -11.73 -0.67 -10.74
N TYR A 264 -12.99 -0.23 -10.86
CA TYR A 264 -13.92 -0.49 -11.99
C TYR A 264 -14.43 -1.92 -12.14
N LEU A 265 -13.77 -2.92 -11.58
CA LEU A 265 -14.21 -4.31 -11.61
C LEU A 265 -13.97 -4.95 -10.23
N PRO A 266 -15.00 -5.06 -9.38
CA PRO A 266 -14.87 -5.73 -8.09
C PRO A 266 -14.69 -7.24 -8.28
N PHE A 267 -14.18 -7.91 -7.24
CA PHE A 267 -14.17 -9.37 -7.23
C PHE A 267 -15.61 -9.91 -7.14
N PRO A 268 -15.91 -11.06 -7.77
CA PRO A 268 -17.21 -11.71 -7.64
C PRO A 268 -17.60 -11.99 -6.18
N PRO A 269 -18.89 -11.85 -5.84
CA PRO A 269 -19.37 -11.93 -4.44
C PRO A 269 -19.30 -13.33 -3.81
N ASP A 270 -19.12 -14.39 -4.62
CA ASP A 270 -19.00 -15.79 -4.21
C ASP A 270 -17.54 -16.25 -4.02
N TRP A 271 -16.58 -15.32 -4.08
CA TRP A 271 -15.18 -15.63 -3.84
C TRP A 271 -14.90 -16.01 -2.38
N PRO A 272 -13.89 -16.87 -2.14
CA PRO A 272 -13.46 -17.17 -0.78
C PRO A 272 -13.00 -15.90 -0.07
N ILE A 273 -13.15 -15.87 1.26
CA ILE A 273 -12.70 -14.73 2.08
C ILE A 273 -11.22 -14.44 1.84
N TYR A 274 -10.39 -15.48 1.74
CA TYR A 274 -8.97 -15.37 1.41
C TYR A 274 -8.73 -15.87 -0.01
N THR A 275 -8.23 -15.00 -0.89
CA THR A 275 -8.13 -15.28 -2.32
C THR A 275 -6.87 -16.12 -2.63
N PRO A 276 -6.98 -17.30 -3.27
CA PRO A 276 -5.82 -18.08 -3.71
C PRO A 276 -5.02 -17.39 -4.83
N LYS A 277 -3.70 -17.61 -4.87
CA LYS A 277 -2.79 -16.97 -5.86
C LYS A 277 -3.23 -17.16 -7.32
N ASP A 278 -3.72 -18.35 -7.65
CA ASP A 278 -4.08 -18.70 -9.04
C ASP A 278 -5.36 -17.98 -9.47
N LYS A 279 -6.33 -17.87 -8.55
CA LYS A 279 -7.58 -17.15 -8.77
C LYS A 279 -7.35 -15.65 -8.98
N LEU A 280 -6.43 -15.06 -8.23
CA LEU A 280 -6.01 -13.67 -8.43
C LEU A 280 -5.31 -13.47 -9.78
N ALA A 281 -4.43 -14.40 -10.17
CA ALA A 281 -3.73 -14.33 -11.44
C ALA A 281 -4.69 -14.38 -12.64
N ASP A 282 -5.64 -15.31 -12.63
CA ASP A 282 -6.66 -15.44 -13.69
C ASP A 282 -7.58 -14.19 -13.76
N PHE A 283 -7.85 -13.59 -12.60
CA PHE A 283 -8.57 -12.32 -12.54
C PHE A 283 -7.79 -11.18 -13.17
N PHE A 284 -6.47 -11.07 -12.97
CA PHE A 284 -5.67 -10.05 -13.64
C PHE A 284 -5.70 -10.19 -15.16
N GLU A 285 -5.62 -11.41 -15.67
CA GLU A 285 -5.72 -11.67 -17.11
C GLU A 285 -7.08 -11.21 -17.66
N THR A 286 -8.15 -11.51 -16.91
CA THR A 286 -9.52 -11.09 -17.24
C THR A 286 -9.68 -9.57 -17.15
N TYR A 287 -9.10 -8.94 -16.13
CA TYR A 287 -9.14 -7.50 -15.90
C TYR A 287 -8.50 -6.75 -17.07
N VAL A 288 -7.32 -7.18 -17.53
CA VAL A 288 -6.65 -6.60 -18.71
C VAL A 288 -7.52 -6.71 -19.95
N LYS A 289 -8.18 -7.85 -20.18
CA LYS A 289 -9.09 -8.06 -21.31
C LYS A 289 -10.33 -7.16 -21.24
N PHE A 290 -11.03 -7.12 -20.11
CA PHE A 290 -12.26 -6.33 -19.95
C PHE A 290 -12.02 -4.82 -19.92
N ARG A 291 -10.88 -4.38 -19.38
CA ARG A 291 -10.49 -2.96 -19.40
C ARG A 291 -9.72 -2.60 -20.67
N GLU A 292 -9.44 -3.58 -21.52
CA GLU A 292 -8.67 -3.47 -22.76
C GLU A 292 -7.37 -2.69 -22.54
N LEU A 293 -6.61 -3.01 -21.49
CA LEU A 293 -5.36 -2.30 -21.18
C LEU A 293 -4.28 -2.64 -22.21
N ASN A 294 -3.41 -1.67 -22.52
CA ASN A 294 -2.29 -1.89 -23.43
C ASN A 294 -1.11 -2.46 -22.64
N VAL A 295 -0.87 -3.77 -22.78
CA VAL A 295 0.17 -4.49 -22.04
C VAL A 295 1.03 -5.32 -22.98
N TRP A 296 2.35 -5.18 -22.86
CA TRP A 296 3.32 -6.07 -23.50
C TRP A 296 3.95 -7.00 -22.46
N MET A 297 3.62 -8.29 -22.56
CA MET A 297 4.31 -9.36 -21.82
C MET A 297 5.64 -9.69 -22.48
N GLN A 298 6.47 -10.49 -21.79
CA GLN A 298 7.79 -10.92 -22.27
C GLN A 298 8.65 -9.76 -22.81
N THR A 299 8.57 -8.61 -22.13
CA THR A 299 9.22 -7.37 -22.53
C THR A 299 10.14 -6.87 -21.43
N GLU A 300 11.40 -6.66 -21.79
CA GLU A 300 12.42 -6.15 -20.88
C GLU A 300 12.90 -4.76 -21.31
N MET A 301 13.17 -3.89 -20.33
CA MET A 301 13.87 -2.65 -20.57
C MET A 301 15.38 -2.93 -20.65
N LYS A 302 15.99 -2.61 -21.79
CA LYS A 302 17.43 -2.78 -22.00
C LYS A 302 18.22 -1.53 -21.64
N SER A 303 17.66 -0.36 -21.90
CA SER A 303 18.26 0.92 -21.49
C SER A 303 17.21 2.02 -21.34
N SER A 304 17.56 3.03 -20.57
CA SER A 304 16.78 4.27 -20.44
C SER A 304 17.70 5.47 -20.26
N SER A 305 17.24 6.63 -20.70
CA SER A 305 17.86 7.92 -20.46
C SER A 305 16.82 9.01 -20.35
N TRP A 306 17.06 9.99 -19.50
CA TRP A 306 16.22 11.18 -19.34
C TRP A 306 16.91 12.40 -19.95
N ASP A 307 16.13 13.20 -20.70
CA ASP A 307 16.52 14.49 -21.24
C ASP A 307 15.84 15.59 -20.40
N ASP A 308 16.63 16.32 -19.59
CA ASP A 308 16.11 17.35 -18.69
C ASP A 308 15.55 18.57 -19.44
N ASP A 309 16.07 18.90 -20.64
CA ASP A 309 15.60 20.03 -21.44
C ASP A 309 14.25 19.71 -22.09
N LYS A 310 14.10 18.50 -22.64
CA LYS A 310 12.85 18.05 -23.26
C LYS A 310 11.83 17.53 -22.26
N LYS A 311 12.25 17.26 -21.02
CA LYS A 311 11.45 16.58 -19.99
C LYS A 311 10.85 15.26 -20.52
N GLN A 312 11.69 14.45 -21.15
CA GLN A 312 11.26 13.25 -21.85
C GLN A 312 12.26 12.11 -21.67
N TRP A 313 11.75 10.88 -21.60
CA TRP A 313 12.57 9.68 -21.60
C TRP A 313 12.90 9.23 -23.02
N THR A 314 14.00 8.52 -23.17
CA THR A 314 14.23 7.56 -24.26
C THR A 314 14.39 6.20 -23.60
N VAL A 315 13.55 5.24 -23.97
CA VAL A 315 13.60 3.87 -23.45
C VAL A 315 13.77 2.88 -24.60
N VAL A 316 14.66 1.91 -24.43
CA VAL A 316 14.85 0.81 -25.38
C VAL A 316 14.31 -0.46 -24.76
N LEU A 317 13.32 -1.05 -25.42
CA LEU A 317 12.60 -2.24 -25.00
C LEU A 317 12.93 -3.39 -25.94
N GLU A 318 13.16 -4.57 -25.37
CA GLU A 318 13.24 -5.83 -26.11
C GLU A 318 12.01 -6.65 -25.79
N ARG A 319 11.24 -7.02 -26.81
CA ARG A 319 9.98 -7.75 -26.67
C ARG A 319 10.04 -9.05 -27.45
N LYS A 320 9.66 -10.16 -26.82
CA LYS A 320 9.43 -11.42 -27.52
C LYS A 320 8.01 -11.46 -28.05
N THR A 321 7.88 -11.74 -29.35
CA THR A 321 6.61 -11.87 -30.06
C THR A 321 6.56 -13.23 -30.76
N GLU A 322 5.40 -13.59 -31.30
CA GLU A 322 5.24 -14.79 -32.13
C GLU A 322 6.16 -14.77 -33.37
N ASN A 323 6.56 -13.58 -33.84
CA ASN A 323 7.42 -13.38 -35.01
C ASN A 323 8.93 -13.29 -34.65
N GLY A 324 9.29 -13.50 -33.39
CA GLY A 324 10.66 -13.38 -32.89
C GLY A 324 10.84 -12.23 -31.90
N THR A 325 12.09 -11.84 -31.68
CA THR A 325 12.44 -10.74 -30.77
C THR A 325 12.50 -9.42 -31.53
N GLU A 326 11.75 -8.42 -31.07
CA GLU A 326 11.78 -7.06 -31.61
C GLU A 326 12.41 -6.09 -30.61
N THR A 327 13.03 -5.04 -31.12
CA THR A 327 13.53 -3.91 -30.32
C THR A 327 12.73 -2.66 -30.66
N ARG A 328 12.14 -2.03 -29.65
CA ARG A 328 11.36 -0.79 -29.77
C ARG A 328 12.01 0.31 -28.97
N THR A 329 12.12 1.50 -29.55
CA THR A 329 12.53 2.71 -28.83
C THR A 329 11.31 3.61 -28.67
N LEU A 330 10.98 3.99 -27.44
CA LEU A 330 9.83 4.84 -27.12
C LEU A 330 10.28 6.08 -26.34
N HIS A 331 9.48 7.14 -26.37
CA HIS A 331 9.79 8.42 -25.71
C HIS A 331 8.68 8.92 -24.78
N PRO A 332 8.39 8.22 -23.67
CA PRO A 332 7.37 8.67 -22.73
C PRO A 332 7.80 9.91 -21.95
N ARG A 333 6.84 10.71 -21.50
CA ARG A 333 7.08 11.81 -20.54
C ARG A 333 7.14 11.32 -19.10
N HIS A 334 6.46 10.21 -18.83
CA HIS A 334 6.39 9.60 -17.50
C HIS A 334 6.76 8.13 -17.51
N VAL A 335 7.48 7.70 -16.47
CA VAL A 335 7.72 6.30 -16.15
C VAL A 335 7.16 6.02 -14.76
N ILE A 336 6.39 4.93 -14.62
CA ILE A 336 5.94 4.40 -13.34
C ILE A 336 6.64 3.07 -13.09
N GLN A 337 7.48 3.00 -12.05
CA GLN A 337 7.99 1.73 -11.56
C GLN A 337 6.94 1.06 -10.67
N ALA A 338 6.31 0.00 -11.21
CA ALA A 338 5.25 -0.77 -10.57
C ALA A 338 5.66 -2.22 -10.26
N THR A 339 6.92 -2.40 -9.81
CA THR A 339 7.56 -3.70 -9.62
C THR A 339 7.21 -4.38 -8.27
N GLY A 340 6.10 -3.99 -7.64
CA GLY A 340 5.63 -4.53 -6.36
C GLY A 340 5.93 -3.64 -5.15
N HIS A 341 5.98 -4.23 -3.95
CA HIS A 341 6.27 -3.52 -2.69
C HIS A 341 7.77 -3.41 -2.38
N SER A 342 8.57 -4.30 -2.95
CA SER A 342 9.94 -4.59 -2.51
C SER A 342 10.96 -4.22 -3.58
N GLY A 343 12.19 -3.91 -3.15
CA GLY A 343 13.36 -3.87 -4.03
C GLY A 343 14.07 -5.22 -4.12
N LYS A 344 15.39 -5.21 -4.28
CA LYS A 344 16.22 -6.42 -4.34
C LYS A 344 16.00 -7.33 -3.13
N LYS A 345 16.08 -8.65 -3.34
CA LYS A 345 16.13 -9.62 -2.24
C LYS A 345 17.27 -9.27 -1.27
N ASN A 346 17.01 -9.40 0.03
CA ASN A 346 18.01 -9.12 1.05
C ASN A 346 18.76 -10.42 1.40
N MET A 347 19.58 -10.90 0.46
CA MET A 347 20.39 -12.10 0.68
C MET A 347 21.61 -11.73 1.55
N PRO A 348 21.73 -12.29 2.77
CA PRO A 348 22.93 -12.08 3.57
C PRO A 348 24.14 -12.79 2.93
N SER A 349 25.34 -12.31 3.24
CA SER A 349 26.59 -12.97 2.86
C SER A 349 27.27 -13.48 4.13
N PHE A 350 27.67 -14.74 4.11
CA PHE A 350 28.38 -15.41 5.20
C PHE A 350 29.58 -16.15 4.61
N GLU A 351 30.63 -16.30 5.41
CA GLU A 351 31.77 -17.17 5.08
C GLU A 351 31.30 -18.62 4.86
N GLY A 352 31.85 -19.32 3.86
CA GLY A 352 31.57 -20.73 3.58
C GLY A 352 30.25 -21.01 2.84
N MET A 353 29.55 -19.97 2.36
CA MET A 353 28.27 -20.14 1.68
C MET A 353 28.40 -20.93 0.36
N GLU A 354 29.49 -20.73 -0.37
CA GLU A 354 29.88 -21.46 -1.59
C GLU A 354 30.24 -22.94 -1.35
N ASP A 355 30.55 -23.29 -0.10
CA ASP A 355 30.97 -24.63 0.29
C ASP A 355 29.81 -25.52 0.77
N PHE A 356 28.60 -24.98 0.86
CA PHE A 356 27.42 -25.74 1.26
C PHE A 356 27.21 -26.96 0.33
N LYS A 357 27.09 -28.14 0.94
CA LYS A 357 26.93 -29.45 0.28
C LYS A 357 25.54 -30.07 0.49
N GLY A 358 24.63 -29.37 1.16
CA GLY A 358 23.22 -29.76 1.21
C GLY A 358 22.52 -29.54 -0.14
N ASP A 359 21.28 -29.98 -0.23
CA ASP A 359 20.50 -29.96 -1.47
C ASP A 359 20.17 -28.54 -1.94
N ARG A 360 19.98 -27.60 -1.00
CA ARG A 360 19.52 -26.25 -1.33
C ARG A 360 19.96 -25.19 -0.35
N LEU A 361 20.50 -24.09 -0.88
CA LEU A 361 20.70 -22.82 -0.17
C LEU A 361 20.15 -21.69 -1.04
N CYS A 362 19.10 -21.00 -0.58
CA CYS A 362 18.45 -19.97 -1.39
C CYS A 362 17.78 -18.88 -0.55
N HIS A 363 17.42 -17.76 -1.20
CA HIS A 363 16.49 -16.79 -0.62
C HIS A 363 15.05 -17.30 -0.76
N SER A 364 14.14 -16.89 0.14
CA SER A 364 12.73 -17.34 0.11
C SER A 364 12.00 -17.06 -1.22
N SER A 365 12.40 -16.03 -1.96
CA SER A 365 11.85 -15.72 -3.29
C SER A 365 12.19 -16.75 -4.37
N GLU A 366 13.19 -17.59 -4.14
CA GLU A 366 13.69 -18.62 -5.06
C GLU A 366 13.34 -20.03 -4.58
N HIS A 367 12.55 -20.14 -3.51
CA HIS A 367 12.11 -21.40 -2.95
C HIS A 367 10.88 -21.92 -3.71
N PRO A 368 10.99 -23.04 -4.46
CA PRO A 368 9.88 -23.59 -5.24
C PRO A 368 8.86 -24.37 -4.38
N GLY A 369 9.17 -24.61 -3.11
CA GLY A 369 8.46 -25.53 -2.22
C GLY A 369 9.38 -26.62 -1.68
N ALA A 370 8.97 -27.22 -0.56
CA ALA A 370 9.61 -28.39 0.04
C ALA A 370 9.46 -29.61 -0.89
N ASN A 371 10.54 -30.38 -1.04
CA ASN A 371 10.50 -31.61 -1.83
C ASN A 371 9.70 -32.69 -1.07
N PRO A 372 8.58 -33.22 -1.60
CA PRO A 372 7.75 -34.21 -0.92
C PRO A 372 8.48 -35.55 -0.70
N GLU A 373 9.50 -35.86 -1.49
CA GLU A 373 10.28 -37.11 -1.41
C GLU A 373 11.41 -37.06 -0.36
N SER A 374 11.53 -35.97 0.39
CA SER A 374 12.66 -35.69 1.29
C SER A 374 12.31 -35.80 2.77
N LYS A 375 11.42 -36.74 3.13
CA LYS A 375 11.03 -36.99 4.52
C LYS A 375 12.24 -37.32 5.39
N GLY A 376 12.34 -36.68 6.55
CA GLY A 376 13.43 -36.85 7.52
C GLY A 376 14.65 -35.97 7.28
N LYS A 377 14.70 -35.18 6.20
CA LYS A 377 15.73 -34.17 5.99
C LYS A 377 15.61 -33.01 6.97
N LYS A 378 16.71 -32.31 7.20
CA LYS A 378 16.81 -31.15 8.08
C LYS A 378 16.74 -29.86 7.29
N ALA A 379 15.80 -28.98 7.66
CA ALA A 379 15.67 -27.66 7.04
C ALA A 379 15.91 -26.55 8.09
N ILE A 380 16.72 -25.57 7.73
CA ILE A 380 16.86 -24.31 8.48
C ILE A 380 16.19 -23.19 7.71
N VAL A 381 15.26 -22.50 8.38
CA VAL A 381 14.62 -21.29 7.85
C VAL A 381 15.12 -20.08 8.64
N VAL A 382 15.87 -19.18 7.99
CA VAL A 382 16.44 -17.98 8.61
C VAL A 382 15.49 -16.80 8.42
N GLY A 383 14.86 -16.36 9.50
CA GLY A 383 13.77 -15.37 9.50
C GLY A 383 12.58 -15.85 10.34
N SER A 384 11.64 -14.95 10.64
CA SER A 384 10.53 -15.23 11.58
C SER A 384 9.22 -14.50 11.24
N CYS A 385 9.08 -13.99 10.02
CA CYS A 385 7.88 -13.30 9.53
C CYS A 385 7.07 -14.21 8.59
N ASN A 386 6.08 -13.68 7.87
CA ASN A 386 5.19 -14.45 6.96
C ASN A 386 5.92 -15.52 6.14
N SER A 387 6.87 -15.15 5.28
CA SER A 387 7.56 -16.13 4.42
C SER A 387 8.31 -17.22 5.19
N ALA A 388 8.85 -16.92 6.38
CA ALA A 388 9.55 -17.91 7.16
C ALA A 388 8.59 -18.94 7.76
N ASN A 389 7.43 -18.50 8.24
CA ASN A 389 6.41 -19.38 8.80
C ASN A 389 5.75 -20.24 7.72
N ASP A 390 5.40 -19.65 6.57
CA ASP A 390 4.80 -20.40 5.45
C ASP A 390 5.74 -21.50 4.94
N ILE A 391 7.03 -21.17 4.75
CA ILE A 391 8.04 -22.13 4.29
C ILE A 391 8.32 -23.19 5.37
N ALA A 392 8.37 -22.81 6.65
CA ALA A 392 8.54 -23.78 7.73
C ALA A 392 7.35 -24.75 7.82
N GLN A 393 6.13 -24.25 7.67
CA GLN A 393 4.93 -25.09 7.59
C GLN A 393 4.99 -26.04 6.41
N ASP A 394 5.36 -25.54 5.22
CA ASP A 394 5.53 -26.38 4.03
C ASP A 394 6.53 -27.51 4.30
N PHE A 395 7.71 -27.23 4.86
CA PHE A 395 8.67 -28.27 5.25
C PHE A 395 8.10 -29.28 6.27
N VAL A 396 7.41 -28.83 7.31
CA VAL A 396 6.81 -29.72 8.32
C VAL A 396 5.79 -30.66 7.69
N GLU A 397 4.92 -30.16 6.83
CA GLU A 397 3.89 -30.96 6.15
C GLU A 397 4.50 -32.05 5.25
N LYS A 398 5.74 -31.85 4.76
CA LYS A 398 6.48 -32.79 3.92
C LYS A 398 7.45 -33.66 4.75
N GLY A 399 7.40 -33.53 6.08
CA GLY A 399 8.05 -34.43 7.03
C GLY A 399 9.51 -34.12 7.32
N TYR A 400 9.94 -32.86 7.18
CA TYR A 400 11.28 -32.40 7.53
C TYR A 400 11.40 -32.17 9.05
N ASP A 401 12.64 -32.24 9.57
CA ASP A 401 13.01 -31.67 10.86
C ASP A 401 13.38 -30.20 10.67
N VAL A 402 12.55 -29.28 11.19
CA VAL A 402 12.63 -27.86 10.87
C VAL A 402 13.14 -27.06 12.06
N THR A 403 14.16 -26.23 11.83
CA THR A 403 14.60 -25.21 12.79
C THR A 403 14.49 -23.81 12.20
N MET A 404 13.75 -22.94 12.87
CA MET A 404 13.66 -21.52 12.57
C MET A 404 14.73 -20.73 13.32
N VAL A 405 15.46 -19.88 12.62
CA VAL A 405 16.44 -18.96 13.22
C VAL A 405 15.84 -17.56 13.29
N GLN A 406 15.52 -17.13 14.53
CA GLN A 406 14.95 -15.81 14.79
C GLN A 406 16.01 -14.85 15.34
N ARG A 407 16.41 -13.87 14.53
CA ARG A 407 17.32 -12.80 14.97
C ARG A 407 16.64 -11.76 15.86
N SER A 408 15.39 -11.43 15.60
CA SER A 408 14.68 -10.32 16.26
C SER A 408 13.22 -10.67 16.50
N SER A 409 12.57 -10.00 17.44
CA SER A 409 11.16 -10.19 17.74
C SER A 409 10.26 -9.95 16.52
N THR A 410 9.12 -10.66 16.49
CA THR A 410 8.08 -10.53 15.46
C THR A 410 6.78 -10.02 16.09
N CYS A 411 6.08 -9.11 15.43
CA CYS A 411 4.70 -8.77 15.81
C CYS A 411 3.76 -9.85 15.28
N VAL A 412 3.13 -10.65 16.14
CA VAL A 412 2.27 -11.76 15.75
C VAL A 412 0.82 -11.40 16.03
N VAL A 413 -0.06 -11.66 15.06
CA VAL A 413 -1.51 -11.54 15.21
C VAL A 413 -2.17 -12.67 14.42
N SER A 414 -3.23 -13.29 14.93
CA SER A 414 -3.92 -14.33 14.18
C SER A 414 -4.75 -13.78 13.03
N SER A 415 -4.95 -14.59 11.99
CA SER A 415 -5.88 -14.30 10.91
C SER A 415 -7.31 -14.06 11.43
N ASP A 416 -7.72 -14.80 12.46
CA ASP A 416 -9.01 -14.62 13.13
C ASP A 416 -9.13 -13.25 13.82
N SER A 417 -8.13 -12.85 14.61
CA SER A 417 -8.06 -11.52 15.24
C SER A 417 -8.02 -10.41 14.19
N THR A 418 -7.31 -10.62 13.09
CA THR A 418 -7.24 -9.66 11.99
C THR A 418 -8.63 -9.43 11.38
N LEU A 419 -9.37 -10.50 11.07
CA LEU A 419 -10.71 -10.40 10.49
C LEU A 419 -11.76 -9.89 11.49
N SER A 420 -11.82 -10.48 12.68
CA SER A 420 -12.90 -10.25 13.66
C SER A 420 -12.72 -9.01 14.54
N ILE A 421 -11.52 -8.41 14.53
CA ILE A 421 -11.20 -7.21 15.32
C ILE A 421 -10.69 -6.09 14.42
N ALA A 422 -9.59 -6.31 13.68
CA ALA A 422 -8.94 -5.21 12.95
C ALA A 422 -9.73 -4.73 11.72
N PHE A 423 -10.41 -5.64 11.02
CA PHE A 423 -11.24 -5.33 9.85
C PHE A 423 -12.74 -5.17 10.16
N LYS A 424 -13.15 -5.43 11.40
CA LYS A 424 -14.56 -5.46 11.79
C LYS A 424 -15.27 -4.13 11.54
N GLY A 425 -16.45 -4.20 10.95
CA GLY A 425 -17.31 -3.06 10.60
C GLY A 425 -16.86 -2.24 9.39
N LEU A 426 -15.68 -2.51 8.82
CA LEU A 426 -15.17 -1.79 7.66
C LEU A 426 -14.92 -2.70 6.45
N TYR A 427 -14.31 -3.88 6.66
CA TYR A 427 -13.95 -4.85 5.61
C TYR A 427 -14.27 -6.30 6.02
N ASP A 428 -15.47 -6.54 6.56
CA ASP A 428 -15.93 -7.86 7.05
C ASP A 428 -17.28 -8.32 6.44
N GLY A 429 -17.71 -7.68 5.35
CA GLY A 429 -18.99 -7.94 4.69
C GLY A 429 -20.21 -7.25 5.30
N THR A 430 -20.06 -6.60 6.46
CA THR A 430 -21.10 -5.75 7.07
C THR A 430 -20.81 -4.25 6.91
N GLY A 431 -19.59 -3.90 6.48
CA GLY A 431 -19.14 -2.54 6.26
C GLY A 431 -19.83 -1.83 5.08
N PRO A 432 -19.54 -0.52 4.91
CA PRO A 432 -20.05 0.26 3.79
C PRO A 432 -19.46 -0.24 2.45
N PRO A 433 -19.94 0.27 1.30
CA PRO A 433 -19.30 0.02 0.01
C PRO A 433 -17.80 0.27 0.06
N THR A 434 -17.00 -0.57 -0.62
CA THR A 434 -15.53 -0.56 -0.49
C THR A 434 -14.88 0.81 -0.74
N GLU A 435 -15.40 1.62 -1.68
CA GLU A 435 -14.87 2.97 -1.91
C GLU A 435 -15.14 3.92 -0.74
N ASP A 436 -16.29 3.80 -0.07
CA ASP A 436 -16.62 4.58 1.13
C ASP A 436 -15.81 4.09 2.35
N ALA A 437 -15.52 2.79 2.42
CA ALA A 437 -14.62 2.21 3.42
C ALA A 437 -13.18 2.71 3.26
N ASP A 438 -12.68 2.76 2.02
CA ASP A 438 -11.37 3.32 1.70
C ASP A 438 -11.29 4.81 2.04
N LEU A 439 -12.34 5.57 1.74
CA LEU A 439 -12.43 6.99 2.08
C LEU A 439 -12.43 7.17 3.61
N TYR A 440 -13.18 6.34 4.34
CA TYR A 440 -13.19 6.36 5.80
C TYR A 440 -11.80 6.10 6.39
N LEU A 441 -11.16 4.98 6.00
CA LEU A 441 -9.84 4.63 6.52
C LEU A 441 -8.80 5.70 6.19
N THR A 442 -8.81 6.22 4.95
CA THR A 442 -7.85 7.23 4.52
C THR A 442 -8.10 8.59 5.15
N SER A 443 -9.34 8.88 5.57
CA SER A 443 -9.66 10.15 6.24
C SER A 443 -9.00 10.33 7.61
N VAL A 444 -8.55 9.25 8.24
CA VAL A 444 -7.98 9.31 9.60
C VAL A 444 -6.51 9.73 9.52
N PRO A 445 -6.10 10.87 10.12
CA PRO A 445 -4.69 11.23 10.25
C PRO A 445 -3.87 10.10 10.89
N LEU A 446 -2.68 9.77 10.37
CA LEU A 446 -1.96 8.57 10.82
C LEU A 446 -1.55 8.62 12.31
N ARG A 447 -1.42 9.80 12.93
CA ARG A 447 -1.21 9.93 14.38
C ARG A 447 -2.40 9.40 15.18
N LEU A 448 -3.62 9.73 14.74
CA LEU A 448 -4.87 9.23 15.33
C LEU A 448 -5.08 7.76 15.01
N LEU A 449 -4.79 7.33 13.77
CA LEU A 449 -4.83 5.91 13.41
C LEU A 449 -3.85 5.09 14.28
N LYS A 450 -2.64 5.60 14.53
CA LYS A 450 -1.67 4.96 15.42
C LYS A 450 -2.23 4.77 16.83
N ALA A 451 -2.88 5.80 17.38
CA ALA A 451 -3.56 5.72 18.68
C ALA A 451 -4.70 4.68 18.68
N GLN A 452 -5.49 4.61 17.61
CA GLN A 452 -6.51 3.57 17.45
C GLN A 452 -5.88 2.17 17.42
N GLN A 453 -4.78 2.00 16.68
CA GLN A 453 -4.09 0.73 16.55
C GLN A 453 -3.47 0.22 17.85
N VAL A 454 -3.12 1.09 18.80
CA VAL A 454 -2.72 0.65 20.17
C VAL A 454 -3.86 -0.13 20.84
N ARG A 455 -5.09 0.33 20.68
CA ARG A 455 -6.27 -0.36 21.22
C ARG A 455 -6.59 -1.63 20.45
N VAL A 456 -6.54 -1.59 19.11
CA VAL A 456 -6.70 -2.81 18.28
C VAL A 456 -5.71 -3.87 18.76
N THR A 457 -4.43 -3.51 18.90
CA THR A 457 -3.37 -4.41 19.34
C THR A 457 -3.64 -5.01 20.72
N LYS A 458 -4.16 -4.21 21.65
CA LYS A 458 -4.56 -4.72 22.97
C LYS A 458 -5.67 -5.77 22.85
N LEU A 459 -6.69 -5.52 22.04
CA LEU A 459 -7.81 -6.45 21.85
C LEU A 459 -7.37 -7.73 21.12
N THR A 460 -6.55 -7.61 20.07
CA THR A 460 -6.03 -8.78 19.35
C THR A 460 -5.12 -9.61 20.24
N ASN A 461 -4.25 -8.98 21.04
CA ASN A 461 -3.39 -9.71 21.98
C ASN A 461 -4.19 -10.41 23.09
N GLN A 462 -5.34 -9.86 23.50
CA GLN A 462 -6.24 -10.52 24.44
C GLN A 462 -6.88 -11.76 23.82
N ASN A 463 -7.33 -11.66 22.56
CA ASN A 463 -7.88 -12.80 21.82
C ASN A 463 -6.81 -13.88 21.57
N ASP A 464 -5.59 -13.46 21.22
CA ASP A 464 -4.46 -14.33 20.85
C ASP A 464 -3.59 -14.73 22.05
N ALA A 465 -4.01 -14.45 23.30
CA ALA A 465 -3.18 -14.60 24.50
C ALA A 465 -2.55 -16.00 24.64
N LYS A 466 -3.32 -17.06 24.36
CA LYS A 466 -2.82 -18.45 24.40
C LYS A 466 -1.72 -18.71 23.38
N THR A 467 -1.88 -18.19 22.16
CA THR A 467 -0.89 -18.32 21.08
C THR A 467 0.39 -17.56 21.43
N ILE A 468 0.25 -16.33 21.91
CA ILE A 468 1.37 -15.47 22.31
C ILE A 468 2.17 -16.12 23.44
N GLU A 469 1.51 -16.56 24.52
CA GLU A 469 2.17 -17.24 25.64
C GLU A 469 2.83 -18.56 25.22
N GLY A 470 2.19 -19.31 24.32
CA GLY A 470 2.73 -20.55 23.77
C GLY A 470 4.02 -20.31 22.99
N LEU A 471 4.03 -19.30 22.13
CA LEU A 471 5.21 -18.89 21.35
C LEU A 471 6.38 -18.50 22.27
N GLU A 472 6.11 -17.70 23.31
CA GLU A 472 7.14 -17.29 24.26
C GLU A 472 7.73 -18.48 25.03
N LYS A 473 6.89 -19.42 25.46
CA LYS A 473 7.32 -20.68 26.11
C LYS A 473 8.16 -21.55 25.17
N ALA A 474 7.84 -21.56 23.88
CA ALA A 474 8.61 -22.26 22.84
C ALA A 474 9.92 -21.53 22.45
N GLY A 475 10.23 -20.38 23.06
CA GLY A 475 11.45 -19.61 22.82
C GLY A 475 11.37 -18.60 21.68
N PHE A 476 10.20 -18.44 21.05
CA PHE A 476 9.95 -17.44 20.03
C PHE A 476 9.69 -16.07 20.67
N LYS A 477 10.36 -15.02 20.20
CA LYS A 477 10.21 -13.66 20.70
C LYS A 477 9.16 -12.88 19.92
N VAL A 478 8.19 -12.35 20.65
CA VAL A 478 7.11 -11.52 20.13
C VAL A 478 7.30 -10.05 20.50
N ASP A 479 6.63 -9.14 19.80
CA ASP A 479 6.51 -7.72 20.17
C ASP A 479 5.15 -7.16 19.76
N ASN A 480 4.84 -5.95 20.22
CA ASN A 480 3.56 -5.27 19.96
C ASN A 480 3.67 -4.18 18.89
N GLY A 481 4.70 -4.21 18.05
CA GLY A 481 5.01 -3.12 17.12
C GLY A 481 5.45 -1.81 17.81
N PRO A 482 5.68 -0.74 17.03
CA PRO A 482 6.19 0.52 17.54
C PRO A 482 5.19 1.16 18.48
N MET A 483 5.60 1.56 19.68
CA MET A 483 4.73 2.13 20.73
C MET A 483 3.48 1.27 21.04
N GLY A 484 3.54 -0.04 20.81
CA GLY A 484 2.39 -0.93 21.03
C GLY A 484 1.28 -0.80 19.99
N SER A 485 1.54 -0.20 18.83
CA SER A 485 0.55 0.05 17.76
C SER A 485 0.44 -1.08 16.71
N GLY A 486 1.01 -2.25 16.99
CA GLY A 486 0.73 -3.49 16.28
C GLY A 486 1.20 -3.57 14.83
N LEU A 487 0.60 -4.50 14.11
CA LEU A 487 1.00 -4.91 12.77
C LEU A 487 0.91 -3.76 11.76
N LEU A 488 -0.22 -3.05 11.70
CA LEU A 488 -0.49 -2.07 10.64
C LEU A 488 0.56 -0.96 10.65
N MET A 489 0.84 -0.39 11.82
CA MET A 489 1.83 0.67 11.97
C MET A 489 3.25 0.15 11.75
N LYS A 490 3.56 -1.08 12.16
CA LYS A 490 4.84 -1.72 11.85
C LYS A 490 5.04 -1.89 10.34
N TYR A 491 3.99 -2.28 9.61
CA TYR A 491 4.00 -2.36 8.16
C TYR A 491 4.27 -0.98 7.52
N TYR A 492 3.56 0.06 7.95
CA TYR A 492 3.77 1.42 7.42
C TYR A 492 5.17 1.98 7.70
N HIS A 493 5.74 1.68 8.86
CA HIS A 493 7.08 2.18 9.22
C HIS A 493 8.22 1.39 8.60
N ARG A 494 8.06 0.08 8.36
CA ARG A 494 9.16 -0.83 8.05
C ARG A 494 8.95 -1.75 6.84
N GLY A 495 7.72 -1.99 6.40
CA GLY A 495 7.38 -2.95 5.35
C GLY A 495 7.58 -4.42 5.75
N GLY A 496 7.74 -4.73 7.04
CA GLY A 496 8.00 -6.08 7.53
C GLY A 496 8.18 -6.17 9.05
N GLY A 497 8.56 -7.35 9.55
CA GLY A 497 8.73 -7.60 10.99
C GLY A 497 7.46 -8.11 11.70
N TYR A 498 6.46 -8.55 10.95
CA TYR A 498 5.20 -9.08 11.45
C TYR A 498 4.91 -10.47 10.88
N TYR A 499 4.01 -11.18 11.54
CA TYR A 499 3.44 -12.44 11.08
C TYR A 499 1.92 -12.43 11.31
N ILE A 500 1.16 -12.75 10.26
CA ILE A 500 -0.27 -13.07 10.39
C ILE A 500 -0.39 -14.58 10.54
N ASP A 501 -0.73 -15.04 11.73
CA ASP A 501 -0.80 -16.46 12.05
C ASP A 501 -1.99 -17.13 11.37
N VAL A 502 -1.67 -18.08 10.50
CA VAL A 502 -2.60 -18.96 9.78
C VAL A 502 -2.43 -20.44 10.19
N GLY A 503 -1.71 -20.70 11.29
CA GLY A 503 -1.48 -22.03 11.84
C GLY A 503 0.00 -22.35 12.12
N GLY A 504 0.93 -21.57 11.57
CA GLY A 504 2.36 -21.76 11.77
C GLY A 504 2.79 -21.60 13.23
N SER A 505 2.12 -20.72 13.99
CA SER A 505 2.42 -20.54 15.42
C SER A 505 2.18 -21.82 16.22
N GLN A 506 1.13 -22.58 15.91
CA GLN A 506 0.85 -23.83 16.60
C GLN A 506 1.93 -24.88 16.35
N LEU A 507 2.54 -24.90 15.15
CA LEU A 507 3.66 -25.81 14.86
C LEU A 507 4.90 -25.49 15.70
N ILE A 508 5.13 -24.21 16.01
CA ILE A 508 6.19 -23.78 16.93
C ILE A 508 5.85 -24.20 18.36
N ILE A 509 4.61 -23.94 18.81
CA ILE A 509 4.11 -24.30 20.15
C ILE A 509 4.24 -25.81 20.41
N ASP A 510 3.89 -26.63 19.41
CA ASP A 510 3.96 -28.09 19.48
C ASP A 510 5.41 -28.63 19.37
N GLY A 511 6.40 -27.77 19.11
CA GLY A 511 7.80 -28.16 18.92
C GLY A 511 8.09 -28.85 17.58
N LYS A 512 7.15 -28.82 16.61
CA LYS A 512 7.36 -29.32 15.24
C LYS A 512 8.28 -28.41 14.43
N VAL A 513 8.26 -27.11 14.74
CA VAL A 513 9.26 -26.14 14.31
C VAL A 513 10.06 -25.71 15.53
N LYS A 514 11.34 -26.07 15.58
CA LYS A 514 12.25 -25.66 16.66
C LYS A 514 12.66 -24.20 16.45
N VAL A 515 12.91 -23.45 17.53
CA VAL A 515 13.34 -22.04 17.43
C VAL A 515 14.74 -21.86 18.02
N LYS A 516 15.66 -21.31 17.23
CA LYS A 516 16.93 -20.76 17.71
C LYS A 516 16.88 -19.24 17.67
N HIS A 517 16.90 -18.61 18.85
CA HIS A 517 16.82 -17.16 18.99
C HIS A 517 18.11 -16.54 19.54
N GLY A 518 18.39 -15.29 19.13
CA GLY A 518 19.33 -14.41 19.82
C GLY A 518 20.81 -14.66 19.53
N GLN A 519 21.12 -15.46 18.51
CA GLN A 519 22.49 -15.78 18.11
C GLN A 519 22.69 -15.46 16.63
N GLU A 520 23.68 -14.64 16.32
CA GLU A 520 24.03 -14.30 14.94
C GLU A 520 24.67 -15.50 14.23
N ILE A 521 24.40 -15.64 12.94
CA ILE A 521 25.06 -16.64 12.10
C ILE A 521 26.48 -16.12 11.81
N SER A 522 27.48 -16.94 12.10
CA SER A 522 28.89 -16.61 11.87
C SER A 522 29.40 -17.19 10.55
N GLN A 523 28.99 -18.41 10.19
CA GLN A 523 29.52 -19.15 9.06
C GLN A 523 28.47 -20.15 8.52
N VAL A 524 28.44 -20.35 7.21
CA VAL A 524 27.78 -21.49 6.56
C VAL A 524 28.77 -22.64 6.51
N LEU A 525 28.38 -23.79 7.05
CA LEU A 525 29.18 -25.02 7.07
C LEU A 525 28.79 -25.90 5.88
N PRO A 526 29.61 -26.91 5.49
CA PRO A 526 29.27 -27.84 4.42
C PRO A 526 27.89 -28.51 4.57
N HIS A 527 27.43 -28.75 5.81
CA HIS A 527 26.11 -29.35 6.07
C HIS A 527 25.34 -28.61 7.15
N GLY A 528 25.42 -27.27 7.22
CA GLY A 528 24.74 -26.54 8.29
C GLY A 528 25.12 -25.07 8.47
N LEU A 529 24.84 -24.55 9.66
CA LEU A 529 25.20 -23.19 10.09
C LEU A 529 25.95 -23.23 11.42
N ARG A 530 26.95 -22.36 11.57
CA ARG A 530 27.61 -22.05 12.85
C ARG A 530 27.19 -20.67 13.36
N PHE A 531 26.95 -20.56 14.65
CA PHE A 531 26.52 -19.34 15.31
C PHE A 531 27.63 -18.70 16.15
N ALA A 532 27.45 -17.44 16.50
CA ALA A 532 28.44 -16.67 17.27
C ALA A 532 28.74 -17.24 18.66
N ASP A 533 27.83 -18.02 19.25
CA ASP A 533 28.04 -18.78 20.50
C ASP A 533 28.84 -20.08 20.30
N GLY A 534 29.26 -20.38 19.07
CA GLY A 534 29.97 -21.62 18.69
C GLY A 534 29.05 -22.83 18.48
N SER A 535 27.74 -22.70 18.70
CA SER A 535 26.80 -23.79 18.41
C SER A 535 26.61 -23.99 16.90
N GLU A 536 26.23 -25.20 16.51
CA GLU A 536 26.02 -25.59 15.12
C GLU A 536 24.64 -26.21 14.94
N LEU A 537 24.05 -26.00 13.76
CA LEU A 537 22.83 -26.67 13.32
C LEU A 537 23.11 -27.36 11.98
N GLU A 538 22.80 -28.65 11.90
CA GLU A 538 22.87 -29.40 10.65
C GLU A 538 21.66 -29.11 9.76
N ALA A 539 21.89 -29.05 8.44
CA ALA A 539 20.86 -28.81 7.45
C ALA A 539 21.20 -29.49 6.11
N ASP A 540 20.19 -30.13 5.54
CA ASP A 540 20.18 -30.49 4.11
C ASP A 540 19.72 -29.29 3.28
N GLU A 541 18.90 -28.41 3.87
CA GLU A 541 18.39 -27.22 3.20
C GLU A 541 18.42 -25.97 4.08
N ILE A 542 18.84 -24.84 3.51
CA ILE A 542 18.87 -23.53 4.17
C ILE A 542 18.09 -22.52 3.32
N VAL A 543 17.05 -21.93 3.91
CA VAL A 543 16.24 -20.88 3.27
C VAL A 543 16.36 -19.57 4.03
N PHE A 544 16.89 -18.55 3.36
CA PHE A 544 16.97 -17.19 3.90
C PHE A 544 15.66 -16.43 3.60
N ALA A 545 14.76 -16.40 4.58
CA ALA A 545 13.55 -15.57 4.58
C ALA A 545 13.85 -14.18 5.15
N THR A 546 14.86 -13.52 4.59
CA THR A 546 15.51 -12.31 5.15
C THR A 546 14.99 -10.98 4.58
N GLY A 547 13.87 -11.06 3.84
CA GLY A 547 13.13 -9.89 3.36
C GLY A 547 13.76 -9.25 2.12
N TYR A 548 13.44 -7.98 1.91
CA TYR A 548 13.86 -7.24 0.72
C TYR A 548 14.41 -5.87 1.10
N GLN A 549 15.14 -5.27 0.18
CA GLN A 549 15.65 -3.92 0.29
C GLN A 549 14.62 -2.89 -0.21
N ASN A 550 14.96 -1.60 -0.09
CA ASN A 550 14.12 -0.50 -0.59
C ASN A 550 13.92 -0.60 -2.12
N MET A 551 12.76 -0.22 -2.66
CA MET A 551 12.46 -0.23 -4.10
C MET A 551 13.49 0.53 -4.95
N ARG A 552 14.17 1.52 -4.37
CA ARG A 552 15.26 2.28 -4.99
C ARG A 552 16.41 1.39 -5.46
N THR A 553 16.64 0.27 -4.79
CA THR A 553 17.66 -0.70 -5.18
C THR A 553 17.31 -1.42 -6.49
N GLU A 554 16.02 -1.59 -6.76
CA GLU A 554 15.52 -2.12 -8.02
C GLU A 554 15.51 -1.04 -9.11
N THR A 555 15.21 0.21 -8.73
CA THR A 555 15.36 1.37 -9.64
C THR A 555 16.76 1.44 -10.22
N ARG A 556 17.79 1.19 -9.38
CA ARG A 556 19.19 1.16 -9.82
C ARG A 556 19.49 0.05 -10.81
N VAL A 557 18.82 -1.10 -10.72
CA VAL A 557 18.98 -2.22 -11.67
C VAL A 557 18.36 -1.88 -13.02
N ILE A 558 17.13 -1.36 -12.99
CA ILE A 558 16.33 -1.20 -14.20
C ILE A 558 16.71 0.10 -14.94
N PHE A 559 16.95 1.18 -14.19
CA PHE A 559 17.14 2.54 -14.74
C PHE A 559 18.54 3.11 -14.52
N GLY A 560 19.42 2.39 -13.81
CA GLY A 560 20.80 2.80 -13.54
C GLY A 560 20.96 3.84 -12.43
N ASP A 561 22.22 4.15 -12.13
CA ASP A 561 22.59 5.01 -10.99
C ASP A 561 22.06 6.44 -11.11
N LYS A 562 22.09 7.02 -12.31
CA LYS A 562 21.66 8.41 -12.55
C LYS A 562 20.22 8.68 -12.13
N VAL A 563 19.32 7.72 -12.37
CA VAL A 563 17.91 7.82 -11.97
C VAL A 563 17.77 7.50 -10.49
N ALA A 564 18.37 6.40 -10.04
CA ALA A 564 18.28 5.96 -8.65
C ALA A 564 18.86 6.99 -7.65
N ASP A 565 19.82 7.81 -8.05
CA ASP A 565 20.41 8.85 -7.18
C ASP A 565 19.52 10.10 -7.04
N ARG A 566 18.57 10.31 -7.96
CA ARG A 566 17.64 11.45 -7.96
C ARG A 566 16.31 11.18 -7.25
N VAL A 567 15.97 9.91 -6.99
CA VAL A 567 14.73 9.53 -6.31
C VAL A 567 14.92 9.43 -4.79
N GLY A 568 13.88 9.79 -4.04
CA GLY A 568 13.82 9.56 -2.60
C GLY A 568 13.69 8.08 -2.25
N ASP A 569 13.99 7.75 -0.99
CA ASP A 569 13.69 6.41 -0.48
C ASP A 569 12.18 6.19 -0.41
N ILE A 570 11.76 4.97 -0.76
CA ILE A 570 10.35 4.59 -0.87
C ILE A 570 9.87 4.00 0.45
N TRP A 571 8.61 4.24 0.82
CA TRP A 571 8.00 3.82 2.08
C TRP A 571 8.47 4.58 3.32
N GLY A 572 7.78 4.32 4.43
CA GLY A 572 7.91 5.10 5.65
C GLY A 572 7.10 6.39 5.59
N LEU A 573 7.10 7.10 6.71
CA LEU A 573 6.29 8.30 6.91
C LEU A 573 7.18 9.54 6.91
N ASP A 574 6.69 10.63 6.32
CA ASP A 574 7.26 11.95 6.52
C ASP A 574 6.86 12.53 7.90
N LYS A 575 7.23 13.78 8.16
CA LYS A 575 6.96 14.44 9.45
C LYS A 575 5.47 14.74 9.67
N GLU A 576 4.68 14.81 8.59
CA GLU A 576 3.24 15.02 8.65
C GLU A 576 2.48 13.70 8.84
N GLY A 577 3.18 12.57 8.69
CA GLY A 577 2.56 11.24 8.75
C GLY A 577 1.99 10.81 7.40
N GLU A 578 2.45 11.36 6.29
CA GLU A 578 2.11 10.86 4.96
C GLU A 578 3.17 9.88 4.45
N MET A 579 2.74 8.96 3.57
CA MET A 579 3.64 7.99 2.95
C MET A 579 4.63 8.67 2.02
N ARG A 580 5.90 8.29 2.13
CA ARG A 580 7.00 8.84 1.34
C ARG A 580 7.08 8.20 -0.04
N THR A 581 7.20 9.04 -1.07
CA THR A 581 7.64 8.72 -2.44
C THR A 581 6.72 7.81 -3.26
N ILE A 582 6.11 6.74 -2.71
CA ILE A 582 5.53 5.66 -3.51
C ILE A 582 4.31 6.06 -4.39
N TRP A 583 3.59 7.13 -4.06
CA TRP A 583 2.40 7.56 -4.83
C TRP A 583 2.40 9.07 -5.08
N ARG A 584 3.57 9.69 -4.93
CA ARG A 584 3.81 11.13 -4.94
C ARG A 584 5.02 11.43 -5.82
N ARG A 585 5.40 12.69 -5.96
CA ARG A 585 6.61 13.08 -6.68
C ARG A 585 7.83 12.36 -6.10
N SER A 586 8.58 11.66 -6.95
CA SER A 586 9.69 10.82 -6.52
C SER A 586 10.97 11.59 -6.19
N GLY A 587 11.05 12.87 -6.56
CA GLY A 587 12.28 13.66 -6.63
C GLY A 587 12.88 13.74 -8.03
N HIS A 588 12.56 12.81 -8.93
CA HIS A 588 12.96 12.83 -10.34
C HIS A 588 11.78 13.21 -11.25
N PRO A 589 11.87 14.31 -12.03
CA PRO A 589 10.83 14.69 -12.99
C PRO A 589 10.44 13.55 -13.92
N GLY A 590 9.14 13.28 -14.06
CA GLY A 590 8.66 12.23 -14.95
C GLY A 590 8.97 10.80 -14.47
N PHE A 591 9.41 10.59 -13.22
CA PHE A 591 9.56 9.26 -12.63
C PHE A 591 8.66 9.11 -11.41
N TRP A 592 7.95 7.99 -11.34
CA TRP A 592 7.00 7.68 -10.29
C TRP A 592 7.17 6.25 -9.81
N PHE A 593 6.64 5.99 -8.62
CA PHE A 593 6.48 4.65 -8.11
C PHE A 593 5.00 4.30 -8.03
N MET A 594 4.71 3.01 -7.97
CA MET A 594 3.39 2.49 -7.64
C MET A 594 3.54 1.12 -7.01
N GLY A 595 2.81 0.84 -5.93
CA GLY A 595 2.88 -0.44 -5.24
C GLY A 595 1.98 -0.50 -4.01
N GLY A 596 2.11 -1.57 -3.24
CA GLY A 596 1.23 -1.91 -2.12
C GLY A 596 0.35 -3.13 -2.39
N ASN A 597 -0.51 -3.46 -1.43
CA ASN A 597 -1.55 -4.46 -1.60
C ASN A 597 -2.68 -3.91 -2.50
N LEU A 598 -3.75 -4.69 -2.69
CA LEU A 598 -4.85 -4.33 -3.59
C LEU A 598 -5.59 -3.07 -3.11
N ALA A 599 -5.85 -2.93 -1.81
CA ALA A 599 -6.52 -1.75 -1.25
C ALA A 599 -5.71 -0.46 -1.45
N LEU A 600 -4.42 -0.46 -1.11
CA LEU A 600 -3.54 0.68 -1.35
C LEU A 600 -3.46 1.01 -2.84
N SER A 601 -3.35 -0.02 -3.69
CA SER A 601 -3.30 0.17 -5.14
C SER A 601 -4.60 0.79 -5.68
N ARG A 602 -5.77 0.33 -5.18
CA ARG A 602 -7.09 0.83 -5.59
C ARG A 602 -7.28 2.32 -5.27
N TYR A 603 -6.91 2.74 -4.06
CA TYR A 603 -7.01 4.14 -3.64
C TYR A 603 -5.95 5.02 -4.33
N TYR A 604 -4.66 4.70 -4.16
CA TYR A 604 -3.57 5.58 -4.58
C TYR A 604 -3.33 5.59 -6.10
N SER A 605 -3.81 4.59 -6.86
CA SER A 605 -3.77 4.67 -8.33
C SER A 605 -4.53 5.88 -8.87
N ARG A 606 -5.65 6.27 -8.23
CA ARG A 606 -6.38 7.49 -8.60
C ARG A 606 -5.52 8.71 -8.33
N MET A 607 -4.94 8.80 -7.12
CA MET A 607 -4.11 9.95 -6.73
C MET A 607 -2.90 10.12 -7.66
N LEU A 608 -2.23 9.04 -8.02
CA LEU A 608 -1.10 9.08 -8.93
C LEU A 608 -1.54 9.48 -10.35
N ALA A 609 -2.63 8.91 -10.85
CA ALA A 609 -3.14 9.22 -12.19
C ALA A 609 -3.60 10.69 -12.31
N LEU A 610 -4.23 11.25 -11.26
CA LEU A 610 -4.63 12.66 -11.23
C LEU A 610 -3.40 13.60 -11.24
N GLN A 611 -2.35 13.29 -10.48
CA GLN A 611 -1.10 14.07 -10.51
C GLN A 611 -0.44 14.04 -11.90
N ILE A 612 -0.40 12.87 -12.55
CA ILE A 612 0.12 12.73 -13.91
C ILE A 612 -0.73 13.53 -14.89
N LYS A 613 -2.06 13.37 -14.86
CA LYS A 613 -2.97 14.12 -15.72
C LYS A 613 -2.82 15.63 -15.53
N ALA A 614 -2.67 16.11 -14.29
CA ALA A 614 -2.44 17.52 -14.02
C ALA A 614 -1.15 18.07 -14.64
N LEU A 615 -0.08 17.27 -14.71
CA LEU A 615 1.15 17.66 -15.42
C LEU A 615 0.94 17.68 -16.94
N GLU A 616 0.24 16.70 -17.48
CA GLU A 616 -0.05 16.57 -18.91
C GLU A 616 -0.90 17.74 -19.43
N GLU A 617 -1.84 18.23 -18.61
CA GLU A 617 -2.70 19.37 -18.92
C GLU A 617 -2.09 20.72 -18.48
N GLY A 618 -0.88 20.74 -17.91
CA GLY A 618 -0.20 21.96 -17.49
C GLY A 618 -0.80 22.68 -16.27
N LEU A 619 -1.64 21.99 -15.48
CA LEU A 619 -2.24 22.50 -14.24
C LEU A 619 -1.24 22.56 -13.08
N THR A 620 -0.13 21.84 -13.21
CA THR A 620 1.01 21.91 -12.29
C THR A 620 2.30 21.69 -13.04
N THR A 621 3.41 22.08 -12.42
CA THR A 621 4.76 21.69 -12.81
C THR A 621 5.37 20.76 -11.78
N TRP A 622 6.42 20.03 -12.18
CA TRP A 622 7.21 19.19 -11.28
C TRP A 622 7.91 19.97 -10.17
#